data_AF-A0AAF0E0B7-F1
#
_entry.id   AF-A0AAF0E0B7-F1
#
_cell.length_a   1.000
_cell.length_b   1.000
_cell.length_c   1.000
_cell.angle_alpha   90.00
_cell.angle_beta   90.00
_cell.angle_gamma   90.00
#
_symmetry.space_group_name_H-M   'P 1'
#
loop_
_entity.id
_entity.type
_entity.pdbx_description
1 polymer ?
#
loop_
_entity_poly.entity_id
_entity_poly.type
_entity_poly.pdbx_seq_one_letter_code
_entity_poly.pdbx_strand_id
1 'polypeptide(L)' 'MHLMYYRGADGKRVYTLKKASPGGTMTRSAHPARFSPDDKFSRQRITIKKRFGLLPTQQRA' A
#
# COMPACT_ATOMS: atom_id res chain seq x y z
N MET A 1 -2.68 -8.58 -12.20
CA MET A 1 -2.04 -7.33 -12.65
C MET A 1 -0.53 -7.48 -12.65
N HIS A 2 0.12 -7.17 -13.77
CA HIS A 2 1.57 -7.36 -13.94
C HIS A 2 2.41 -6.12 -13.61
N LEU A 3 1.79 -4.93 -13.60
CA LEU A 3 2.52 -3.69 -13.35
C LEU A 3 2.90 -3.58 -11.87
N MET A 4 4.20 -3.52 -11.63
CA MET A 4 4.82 -3.38 -10.32
C MET A 4 5.50 -2.01 -10.19
N TYR A 5 5.85 -1.62 -8.96
CA TYR A 5 6.68 -0.44 -8.70
C TYR A 5 7.57 -0.61 -7.47
N TYR A 6 8.61 0.22 -7.40
CA TYR A 6 9.38 0.50 -6.19
C TYR A 6 9.53 2.03 -6.02
N ARG A 7 9.98 2.49 -4.84
CA ARG A 7 10.27 3.91 -4.60
C ARG A 7 11.70 4.24 -5.02
N GLY A 8 11.86 5.22 -5.89
CA GLY A 8 13.15 5.78 -6.27
C GLY A 8 13.71 6.71 -5.20
N ALA A 9 14.94 7.18 -5.40
CA ALA A 9 15.63 8.10 -4.48
C ALA A 9 14.92 9.47 -4.37
N ASP A 10 14.22 9.89 -5.41
CA ASP A 10 13.39 11.09 -5.46
C ASP A 10 12.01 10.90 -4.78
N GLY A 11 11.75 9.72 -4.21
CA GLY A 11 10.47 9.35 -3.60
C GLY A 11 9.36 9.01 -4.60
N LYS A 12 9.60 9.14 -5.91
CA LYS A 12 8.62 8.79 -6.94
C LYS A 12 8.58 7.29 -7.19
N ARG A 13 7.48 6.84 -7.80
CA ARG A 13 7.32 5.44 -8.19
C ARG A 13 8.08 5.19 -9.49
N VAL A 14 8.97 4.20 -9.47
CA VAL A 14 9.57 3.66 -10.69
C VAL A 14 8.85 2.37 -11.05
N TYR A 15 8.21 2.36 -12.22
CA TYR A 15 7.40 1.23 -12.67
C TYR A 15 8.25 0.15 -13.35
N THR A 16 7.84 -1.10 -13.18
CA THR A 16 8.52 -2.27 -13.74
C THR A 16 7.58 -3.46 -13.83
N LEU A 17 7.94 -4.47 -14.62
CA LEU A 17 7.28 -5.78 -14.63
C LEU A 17 8.03 -6.82 -13.78
N LYS A 18 9.26 -6.51 -13.36
CA LYS A 18 10.10 -7.38 -12.54
C LYS A 18 9.56 -7.48 -11.12
N LYS A 19 9.77 -8.62 -10.46
CA LYS A 19 9.36 -8.83 -9.05
C LYS A 19 10.35 -8.25 -8.04
N ALA A 20 11.62 -8.09 -8.41
CA ALA A 20 12.65 -7.46 -7.61
C ALA A 20 13.10 -6.12 -8.22
N SER A 21 13.41 -5.15 -7.35
CA SER A 21 14.06 -3.90 -7.72
C SER A 21 15.56 -4.13 -8.00
N PRO A 22 16.27 -3.18 -8.63
CA PRO A 22 17.72 -3.29 -8.82
C PRO A 22 18.52 -3.46 -7.51
N GLY A 23 17.99 -2.96 -6.39
CA GLY A 23 18.60 -3.11 -5.06
C GLY A 23 18.16 -4.38 -4.31
N GLY A 24 17.52 -5.33 -4.99
CA GLY A 24 17.09 -6.61 -4.41
C GLY A 24 15.81 -6.56 -3.58
N THR A 25 15.21 -5.38 -3.35
CA THR A 25 13.94 -5.27 -2.62
C THR A 25 12.76 -5.73 -3.46
N MET A 26 11.78 -6.40 -2.84
CA MET A 26 10.57 -6.83 -3.51
C MET A 26 9.72 -5.65 -3.96
N THR A 27 9.31 -5.67 -5.22
CA THR A 27 8.42 -4.66 -5.83
C THR A 27 6.97 -4.86 -5.38
N ARG A 28 6.18 -3.78 -5.39
CA ARG A 28 4.76 -3.78 -4.98
C ARG A 28 3.85 -3.64 -6.20
N SER A 29 2.63 -4.16 -6.12
CA SER A 29 1.62 -3.94 -7.17
C SER A 29 1.35 -2.44 -7.35
N ALA A 30 1.37 -1.96 -8.60
CA ALA A 30 1.02 -0.57 -8.93
C ALA A 30 -0.47 -0.28 -8.72
N HIS A 31 -1.30 -1.31 -8.72
CA HIS A 31 -2.75 -1.20 -8.60
C HIS A 31 -3.20 -1.30 -7.14
N PRO A 32 -4.21 -0.51 -6.74
CA PRO A 32 -4.78 -0.60 -5.40
C PRO A 32 -5.49 -1.94 -5.17
N ALA A 33 -5.72 -2.28 -3.90
CA ALA A 33 -6.60 -3.38 -3.55
C ALA A 33 -8.03 -3.09 -4.05
N ARG A 34 -8.74 -4.14 -4.48
CA ARG A 34 -10.13 -4.02 -4.95
C ARG A 34 -11.01 -3.49 -3.83
N PHE A 35 -11.87 -2.51 -4.15
CA PHE A 35 -12.93 -2.07 -3.27
C PHE A 35 -14.12 -3.05 -3.33
N SER A 36 -14.69 -3.37 -2.17
CA SER A 36 -15.93 -4.15 -2.07
C SER A 36 -16.83 -3.48 -1.02
N PRO A 37 -18.10 -3.19 -1.35
CA PRO A 37 -19.03 -2.60 -0.40
C PRO A 37 -19.39 -3.57 0.75
N ASP A 38 -19.31 -4.87 0.48
CA ASP A 38 -19.62 -5.98 1.38
C ASP A 38 -18.40 -6.51 2.15
N ASP A 39 -17.38 -5.67 2.37
CA ASP A 39 -16.13 -6.08 2.99
C ASP A 39 -16.30 -6.60 4.43
N LYS A 40 -16.35 -7.93 4.56
CA LYS A 40 -16.48 -8.68 5.82
C LYS A 40 -15.36 -8.40 6.82
N PHE A 41 -14.20 -7.89 6.37
CA PHE A 41 -13.03 -7.62 7.21
C PHE A 41 -12.86 -6.13 7.55
N SER A 42 -13.87 -5.30 7.28
CA SER A 42 -13.83 -3.86 7.53
C SER A 42 -13.55 -3.53 9.00
N ARG A 43 -14.20 -4.25 9.94
CA ARG A 43 -13.98 -4.06 11.39
C ARG A 43 -12.52 -4.28 11.78
N GLN A 44 -11.92 -5.37 11.32
CA GLN A 44 -10.54 -5.76 11.62
C GLN A 44 -9.56 -4.72 11.08
N ARG A 45 -9.78 -4.23 9.85
CA ARG A 45 -8.96 -3.17 9.25
C ARG A 45 -9.00 -1.89 10.08
N ILE A 46 -10.18 -1.47 10.54
CA ILE A 46 -10.34 -0.26 11.36
C ILE A 46 -9.67 -0.44 12.73
N THR A 47 -9.85 -1.59 13.40
CA THR A 47 -9.22 -1.87 14.69
C THR A 47 -7.69 -1.80 14.61
N ILE A 48 -7.08 -2.40 13.58
CA ILE A 48 -5.63 -2.34 13.38
C ILE A 48 -5.18 -0.90 13.14
N LYS A 49 -5.86 -0.14 12.27
CA LYS A 49 -5.52 1.27 12.03
C LYS A 49 -5.58 2.10 13.31
N LYS A 50 -6.63 1.91 14.12
CA LYS A 50 -6.81 2.60 15.41
C LYS A 50 -5.66 2.30 16.37
N ARG A 51 -5.26 1.03 16.49
CA ARG A 51 -4.15 0.58 17.37
C ARG A 51 -2.83 1.27 17.05
N PHE A 52 -2.55 1.53 15.77
CA PHE A 52 -1.30 2.14 15.32
C PHE A 52 -1.39 3.65 15.05
N GLY A 53 -2.50 4.31 15.42
CA GLY A 53 -2.63 5.76 15.20
C GLY A 53 -2.76 6.16 13.72
N LEU A 54 -3.20 5.25 12.86
CA LEU A 54 -3.23 5.44 11.39
C LEU A 54 -4.59 5.96 10.88
N LEU A 55 -5.56 6.21 11.76
CA LEU A 55 -6.82 6.83 11.34
C LEU A 55 -6.60 8.34 11.10
N PRO A 56 -7.20 8.92 10.04
CA PRO A 56 -7.13 10.36 9.81
C PRO A 56 -7.61 11.20 11.01
N THR A 57 -8.60 10.69 11.74
CA THR A 57 -9.13 11.33 12.96
C THR A 57 -8.18 11.33 14.15
N GLN A 58 -7.05 10.60 14.09
CA GLN A 58 -6.02 10.58 15.12
C GLN A 58 -4.85 11.54 14.80
N GLN A 59 -4.78 12.07 13.58
CA GLN A 59 -3.73 13.00 13.18
C GLN A 59 -4.04 14.40 13.74
N ARG A 60 -3.00 15.14 14.16
CA ARG A 60 -3.14 16.54 14.56
C ARG A 60 -3.60 17.36 13.36
N ALA A 61 -4.48 18.33 13.61
CA ALA A 61 -4.94 19.28 12.60
C ALA A 61 -3.79 20.18 12.12
#